data_AF-A0AAE9DQA3-F1
#
_entry.id   AF-A0AAE9DQA3-F1
#
_cell.length_a   1.000
_cell.length_b   1.000
_cell.length_c   1.000
_cell.angle_alpha   90.00
_cell.angle_beta   90.00
_cell.angle_gamma   90.00
#
_symmetry.space_group_name_H-M   'P 1'
#
loop_
_entity.id
_entity.type
_entity.pdbx_description
1 polymer ?
#
loop_
_entity_poly.entity_id
_entity_poly.type
_entity_poly.pdbx_seq_one_letter_code
_entity_poly.pdbx_strand_id
1 'polypeptide(L)'
;MTVTTTTEPFDPGSRMYEAESLKLDQFEHNVPEVLRHFQGRQAFLKILRFDIPDLIKFVNEWKSGEGFQKLEYLKIEVLTDYIPPTQVLRGVMEKRIDRSKKRLAHTLPKVFIDDKEKPNTEPIISPTYVVRESDNRVASILIQNSTFSFGVWDVTEEETFLKF
;
A
#
# COMPACT_ATOMS: atom_id res chain seq x y z
N MET A 1 -25.26 0.49 -0.44
CA MET A 1 -25.52 1.62 0.48
C MET A 1 -24.81 2.83 -0.08
N THR A 2 -25.55 3.87 -0.46
CA THR A 2 -24.98 5.16 -0.88
C THR A 2 -24.81 6.01 0.37
N VAL A 3 -23.57 6.21 0.79
CA VAL A 3 -23.23 7.07 1.93
C VAL A 3 -23.02 8.48 1.42
N THR A 4 -23.83 9.41 1.91
CA THR A 4 -23.67 10.86 1.74
C THR A 4 -22.36 11.32 2.36
N THR A 5 -21.61 12.13 1.60
CA THR A 5 -20.35 12.78 1.97
C THR A 5 -20.43 13.37 3.38
N THR A 6 -19.67 12.78 4.30
CA THR A 6 -19.50 13.25 5.66
C THR A 6 -18.04 13.66 5.80
N THR A 7 -17.81 14.92 6.18
CA THR A 7 -16.48 15.53 6.43
C THR A 7 -15.88 15.10 7.77
N GLU A 8 -16.69 14.49 8.65
CA GLU A 8 -16.23 13.98 9.93
C GLU A 8 -15.45 12.67 9.73
N PRO A 9 -14.28 12.53 10.38
CA PRO A 9 -13.57 11.27 10.37
C PRO A 9 -14.46 10.18 10.98
N PHE A 10 -14.33 8.96 10.43
CA PHE A 10 -15.03 7.82 11.00
C PHE A 10 -14.63 7.65 12.46
N ASP A 11 -15.59 7.22 13.29
CA ASP A 11 -15.33 6.88 14.69
C ASP A 11 -14.11 5.95 14.79
N PRO A 12 -13.07 6.28 15.58
CA PRO A 12 -11.87 5.46 15.73
C PRO A 12 -12.14 4.01 16.19
N GLY A 13 -13.27 3.77 16.86
CA GLY A 13 -13.77 2.44 17.25
C GLY A 13 -14.65 1.75 16.20
N SER A 14 -14.72 2.28 14.98
CA SER A 14 -15.50 1.69 13.89
C SER A 14 -14.95 0.33 13.46
N ARG A 15 -15.83 -0.68 13.38
CA ARG A 15 -15.50 -2.02 12.86
C ARG A 15 -15.10 -2.03 11.39
N MET A 16 -15.25 -0.91 10.67
CA MET A 16 -14.75 -0.75 9.30
C MET A 16 -13.24 -0.97 9.22
N TYR A 17 -12.51 -0.59 10.26
CA TYR A 17 -11.06 -0.77 10.32
C TYR A 17 -10.62 -2.23 10.47
N GLU A 18 -11.54 -3.09 10.93
CA GLU A 18 -11.32 -4.54 11.07
C GLU A 18 -11.63 -5.31 9.77
N ALA A 19 -12.19 -4.65 8.75
CA ALA A 19 -12.52 -5.30 7.49
C ALA A 19 -11.25 -5.85 6.81
N GLU A 20 -11.34 -7.04 6.21
CA GLU A 20 -10.16 -7.62 5.53
C GLU A 20 -9.75 -6.84 4.27
N SER A 21 -10.73 -6.20 3.62
CA SER A 21 -10.50 -5.39 2.43
C SER A 21 -11.26 -4.07 2.54
N LEU A 22 -10.60 -3.00 2.12
CA LEU A 22 -11.18 -1.66 2.06
C LEU A 22 -11.02 -1.10 0.65
N LYS A 23 -12.12 -0.58 0.10
CA LYS A 23 -12.09 0.27 -1.09
C LYS A 23 -12.73 1.61 -0.76
N LEU A 24 -12.01 2.70 -1.01
CA LEU A 24 -12.44 4.05 -0.67
C LEU A 24 -12.15 5.01 -1.82
N ASP A 25 -13.19 5.73 -2.23
CA ASP A 25 -13.06 6.89 -3.12
C ASP A 25 -13.30 8.16 -2.29
N GLN A 26 -12.25 8.92 -1.98
CA GLN A 26 -12.30 10.10 -1.12
C GLN A 26 -11.83 11.35 -1.87
N PHE A 27 -12.78 12.20 -2.23
CA PHE A 27 -12.52 13.40 -3.03
C PHE A 27 -12.30 14.68 -2.18
N GLU A 28 -12.17 14.55 -0.86
CA GLU A 28 -11.94 15.67 0.07
C GLU A 28 -10.54 15.62 0.72
N HIS A 29 -10.05 16.77 1.20
CA HIS A 29 -8.64 17.07 1.49
C HIS A 29 -7.95 16.31 2.65
N ASN A 30 -8.60 15.32 3.25
CA ASN A 30 -8.01 14.58 4.36
C ASN A 30 -7.36 13.29 3.84
N VAL A 31 -6.02 13.26 3.80
CA VAL A 31 -5.24 12.02 3.67
C VAL A 31 -5.71 11.06 4.76
N PRO A 32 -5.99 9.79 4.43
CA PRO A 32 -7.09 9.13 5.08
C PRO A 32 -6.64 8.62 6.43
N GLU A 33 -7.15 9.26 7.48
CA GLU A 33 -7.22 8.73 8.84
C GLU A 33 -7.66 7.26 8.86
N VAL A 34 -8.42 6.86 7.83
CA VAL A 34 -8.73 5.46 7.51
C VAL A 34 -7.52 4.54 7.50
N LEU A 35 -6.40 4.93 6.88
CA LEU A 35 -5.20 4.10 6.81
C LEU A 35 -4.60 3.92 8.21
N ARG A 36 -4.58 4.96 9.03
CA ARG A 36 -3.97 4.91 10.36
C ARG A 36 -4.63 3.88 11.27
N HIS A 37 -5.91 3.65 11.08
CA HIS A 37 -6.67 2.68 11.89
C HIS A 37 -6.86 1.34 11.19
N PHE A 38 -6.68 1.25 9.88
CA PHE A 38 -6.93 0.04 9.11
C PHE A 38 -6.05 -1.13 9.54
N GLN A 39 -6.69 -2.26 9.86
CA GLN A 39 -6.04 -3.51 10.31
C GLN A 39 -6.25 -4.66 9.33
N GLY A 40 -6.81 -4.39 8.15
CA GLY A 40 -7.08 -5.41 7.14
C GLY A 40 -5.85 -5.79 6.30
N ARG A 41 -6.13 -6.60 5.28
CA ARG A 41 -5.14 -7.18 4.37
C ARG A 41 -4.98 -6.38 3.09
N GLN A 42 -6.06 -5.81 2.56
CA GLN A 42 -6.03 -5.12 1.27
C GLN A 42 -6.73 -3.77 1.32
N ALA A 43 -6.09 -2.74 0.78
CA ALA A 43 -6.67 -1.40 0.69
C ALA A 43 -6.49 -0.79 -0.71
N PHE A 44 -7.58 -0.23 -1.25
CA PHE A 44 -7.65 0.42 -2.55
C PHE A 44 -8.24 1.80 -2.37
N LEU A 45 -7.42 2.83 -2.53
CA LEU A 45 -7.77 4.20 -2.25
C LEU A 45 -7.68 5.04 -3.52
N LYS A 46 -8.72 5.80 -3.81
CA LYS A 46 -8.70 6.84 -4.83
C LYS A 46 -8.97 8.16 -4.16
N ILE A 47 -7.99 9.05 -4.17
CA ILE A 47 -8.01 10.26 -3.35
C ILE A 47 -7.70 11.51 -4.16
N LEU A 48 -8.20 12.66 -3.72
CA LEU A 48 -7.93 13.92 -4.42
C LEU A 48 -6.45 14.32 -4.30
N ARG A 49 -5.94 14.39 -3.07
CA ARG A 49 -4.58 14.83 -2.73
C ARG A 49 -3.92 13.89 -1.74
N PHE A 50 -2.59 13.86 -1.76
CA PHE A 50 -1.83 13.08 -0.79
C PHE A 50 -0.51 13.77 -0.40
N ASP A 51 -0.25 13.84 0.91
CA ASP A 51 0.97 14.41 1.45
C ASP A 51 2.10 13.38 1.47
N ILE A 52 3.17 13.64 0.70
CA ILE A 52 4.35 12.75 0.63
C ILE A 52 4.90 12.32 1.99
N PRO A 53 4.96 13.19 3.04
CA PRO A 53 5.34 12.78 4.39
C PRO A 53 4.49 11.63 4.96
N ASP A 54 3.19 11.56 4.68
CA ASP A 54 2.32 10.48 5.17
C ASP A 54 2.64 9.14 4.48
N LEU A 55 3.06 9.14 3.20
CA LEU A 55 3.50 7.93 2.49
C LEU A 55 4.78 7.40 3.14
N ILE A 56 5.73 8.30 3.39
CA ILE A 56 7.00 7.97 4.03
C ILE A 56 6.74 7.43 5.43
N LYS A 57 5.87 8.08 6.20
CA LYS A 57 5.46 7.63 7.54
C LYS A 57 4.83 6.24 7.50
N PHE A 58 3.88 6.01 6.61
CA PHE A 58 3.25 4.69 6.40
C PHE A 58 4.29 3.59 6.15
N VAL A 59 5.21 3.80 5.21
CA VAL A 59 6.23 2.79 4.88
C VAL A 59 7.15 2.54 6.07
N ASN A 60 7.53 3.60 6.81
CA ASN A 60 8.39 3.46 7.97
C ASN A 60 7.71 2.74 9.15
N GLU A 61 6.42 2.99 9.40
CA GLU A 61 5.64 2.27 10.43
C GLU A 61 5.46 0.78 10.07
N TRP A 62 5.24 0.46 8.79
CA TRP A 62 5.23 -0.93 8.34
C TRP A 62 6.61 -1.57 8.49
N LYS A 63 7.67 -0.82 8.14
CA LYS A 63 9.07 -1.29 8.19
C LYS A 63 9.54 -1.56 9.62
N SER A 64 9.21 -0.70 10.59
CA SER A 64 9.51 -0.93 12.01
C SER A 64 8.67 -2.06 12.62
N GLY A 65 7.57 -2.43 11.95
CA GLY A 65 6.60 -3.40 12.46
C GLY A 65 5.64 -2.81 13.50
N GLU A 66 5.61 -1.49 13.65
CA GLU A 66 4.72 -0.78 14.57
C GLU A 66 3.30 -0.66 14.00
N GLY A 67 3.13 -0.71 12.67
CA GLY A 67 1.83 -0.63 12.02
C GLY A 67 1.64 -1.65 10.89
N PHE A 68 0.38 -1.81 10.47
CA PHE A 68 0.01 -2.48 9.22
C PHE A 68 0.48 -3.94 9.12
N GLN A 69 0.53 -4.67 10.23
CA GLN A 69 1.17 -5.99 10.28
C GLN A 69 0.48 -7.02 9.38
N LYS A 70 -0.84 -6.91 9.23
CA LYS A 70 -1.71 -7.75 8.39
C LYS A 70 -1.77 -7.32 6.92
N LEU A 71 -1.26 -6.15 6.58
CA LEU A 71 -1.38 -5.59 5.23
C LEU A 71 -0.60 -6.45 4.24
N GLU A 72 -1.26 -6.81 3.15
CA GLU A 72 -0.74 -7.59 2.01
C GLU A 72 -0.63 -6.73 0.74
N TYR A 73 -1.58 -5.81 0.55
CA TYR A 73 -1.63 -4.97 -0.64
C TYR A 73 -2.25 -3.60 -0.35
N LEU A 74 -1.60 -2.54 -0.82
CA LEU A 74 -2.13 -1.19 -0.81
C LEU A 74 -1.94 -0.56 -2.19
N LYS A 75 -3.01 0.03 -2.73
CA LYS A 75 -2.97 0.88 -3.91
C LYS A 75 -3.59 2.23 -3.58
N ILE A 76 -2.88 3.30 -3.89
CA ILE A 76 -3.34 4.68 -3.76
C ILE A 76 -3.24 5.34 -5.12
N GLU A 77 -4.37 5.79 -5.65
CA GLU A 77 -4.48 6.61 -6.84
C GLU A 77 -4.78 8.05 -6.43
N VAL A 78 -3.88 8.98 -6.76
CA VAL A 78 -4.03 10.41 -6.49
C VAL A 78 -4.51 11.10 -7.76
N LEU A 79 -5.57 11.91 -7.66
CA LEU A 79 -6.24 12.45 -8.85
C LEU A 79 -5.62 13.75 -9.36
N THR A 80 -5.20 14.64 -8.46
CA THR A 80 -4.71 15.97 -8.86
C THR A 80 -3.20 16.14 -8.75
N ASP A 81 -2.53 15.24 -8.03
CA ASP A 81 -1.12 15.40 -7.68
C ASP A 81 -0.24 14.35 -8.35
N TYR A 82 1.00 14.73 -8.62
CA TYR A 82 2.07 13.81 -9.04
C TYR A 82 2.77 13.27 -7.79
N ILE A 83 3.06 11.97 -7.75
CA ILE A 83 3.85 11.37 -6.67
C ILE A 83 5.31 11.33 -7.12
N PRO A 84 6.20 12.23 -6.65
CA PRO A 84 7.61 12.22 -7.01
C PRO A 84 8.29 10.96 -6.45
N PRO A 85 8.65 9.97 -7.31
CA PRO A 85 9.19 8.71 -6.82
C PRO A 85 10.48 8.92 -6.04
N THR A 86 11.36 9.78 -6.55
CA THR A 86 12.65 10.10 -5.93
C THR A 86 12.52 10.61 -4.49
N GLN A 87 11.47 11.38 -4.17
CA GLN A 87 11.27 11.92 -2.83
C GLN A 87 10.80 10.83 -1.86
N VAL A 88 9.80 10.03 -2.26
CA VAL A 88 9.28 8.92 -1.45
C VAL A 88 10.39 7.90 -1.20
N LEU A 89 11.08 7.49 -2.26
CA LEU A 89 12.12 6.46 -2.23
C LEU A 89 13.34 6.87 -1.38
N ARG A 90 13.72 8.15 -1.40
CA ARG A 90 14.77 8.68 -0.52
C ARG A 90 14.36 8.67 0.96
N GLY A 91 13.08 8.90 1.25
CA GLY A 91 12.56 8.96 2.61
C GLY A 91 12.47 7.61 3.32
N VAL A 92 12.33 6.51 2.57
CA VAL A 92 12.09 5.16 3.13
C VAL A 92 13.35 4.29 3.22
N MET A 93 14.52 4.83 2.86
CA MET A 93 15.81 4.14 2.84
C MET A 93 15.72 2.77 2.13
N GLU A 94 15.36 2.81 0.85
CA GLU A 94 15.08 1.64 0.03
C GLU A 94 16.29 0.71 -0.19
N LYS A 95 16.01 -0.60 -0.28
CA LYS A 95 16.92 -1.56 -0.91
C LYS A 95 16.50 -1.76 -2.37
N ARG A 96 17.47 -2.00 -3.25
CA ARG A 96 17.23 -2.28 -4.68
C ARG A 96 17.63 -3.70 -5.01
N ILE A 97 16.76 -4.40 -5.74
CA ILE A 97 17.07 -5.68 -6.34
C ILE A 97 18.10 -5.45 -7.43
N ASP A 98 19.09 -6.33 -7.52
CA ASP A 98 20.06 -6.31 -8.61
C ASP A 98 19.34 -6.30 -9.97
N ARG A 99 19.77 -5.41 -10.85
CA ARG A 99 19.24 -5.26 -12.21
C ARG A 99 19.43 -6.52 -13.05
N SER A 100 20.39 -7.38 -12.71
CA SER A 100 20.67 -8.64 -13.39
C SER A 100 19.65 -9.75 -13.10
N LYS A 101 18.87 -9.62 -12.02
CA LYS A 101 17.90 -10.64 -11.58
C LYS A 101 16.54 -10.53 -12.27
N LYS A 102 15.83 -11.66 -12.36
CA LYS A 102 14.52 -11.70 -13.01
C LYS A 102 13.50 -11.02 -12.10
N ARG A 103 12.79 -10.02 -12.62
CA ARG A 103 11.73 -9.33 -11.86
C ARG A 103 10.48 -10.20 -11.81
N LEU A 104 10.09 -10.62 -10.62
CA LEU A 104 8.79 -11.24 -10.41
C LEU A 104 7.72 -10.17 -10.21
N ALA A 105 6.55 -10.41 -10.78
CA ALA A 105 5.36 -9.61 -10.53
C ALA A 105 4.73 -10.07 -9.21
N HIS A 106 4.57 -9.17 -8.25
CA HIS A 106 3.72 -9.43 -7.09
C HIS A 106 2.26 -9.25 -7.49
N THR A 107 1.47 -10.30 -7.30
CA THR A 107 0.03 -10.33 -7.58
C THR A 107 -0.62 -11.21 -6.53
N LEU A 108 -1.79 -10.80 -6.03
CA LEU A 108 -2.58 -11.55 -5.05
C LEU A 108 -4.04 -11.65 -5.51
N PRO A 109 -4.78 -12.70 -5.12
CA PRO A 109 -6.24 -12.69 -5.21
C PRO A 109 -6.80 -11.51 -4.41
N LYS A 110 -7.78 -10.81 -4.97
CA LYS A 110 -8.49 -9.78 -4.22
C LYS A 110 -9.39 -10.44 -3.17
N VAL A 111 -9.33 -9.93 -1.95
CA VAL A 111 -10.18 -10.38 -0.84
C VAL A 111 -11.65 -10.04 -1.09
N PHE A 112 -11.91 -8.93 -1.77
CA PHE A 112 -13.23 -8.54 -2.23
C PHE A 112 -13.19 -8.25 -3.72
N ILE A 113 -14.11 -8.84 -4.47
CA ILE A 113 -14.23 -8.71 -5.92
C ILE A 113 -15.60 -8.09 -6.20
N ASP A 114 -15.62 -6.88 -6.77
CA ASP A 114 -16.81 -6.34 -7.43
C ASP A 114 -16.99 -7.09 -8.77
N ASP A 115 -18.22 -7.33 -9.21
CA ASP A 115 -18.58 -8.14 -10.39
C ASP A 115 -17.87 -7.69 -11.68
N LYS A 116 -17.39 -6.44 -11.72
CA LYS A 116 -16.69 -5.84 -12.86
C LYS A 116 -15.17 -5.85 -12.75
N GLU A 117 -14.62 -6.35 -11.64
CA GLU A 117 -13.19 -6.30 -11.36
C GLU A 117 -12.47 -7.61 -11.66
N LYS A 118 -11.19 -7.49 -12.02
CA LYS A 118 -10.30 -8.66 -12.13
C LYS A 118 -10.16 -9.33 -10.77
N PRO A 119 -10.08 -10.67 -10.73
CA PRO A 119 -10.01 -11.43 -9.47
C PRO A 119 -8.69 -11.24 -8.72
N ASN A 120 -7.67 -10.69 -9.38
CA ASN A 120 -6.35 -10.47 -8.80
C ASN A 120 -6.02 -8.97 -8.75
N THR A 121 -5.13 -8.60 -7.84
CA THR A 121 -4.53 -7.27 -7.74
C THR A 121 -3.74 -6.93 -9.00
N GLU A 122 -3.52 -5.64 -9.23
CA GLU A 122 -2.63 -5.21 -10.31
C GLU A 122 -1.18 -5.59 -9.99
N PRO A 123 -0.46 -6.15 -10.98
CA PRO A 123 0.89 -6.66 -10.75
C PRO A 123 1.85 -5.54 -10.36
N ILE A 124 2.58 -5.74 -9.27
CA ILE A 124 3.68 -4.84 -8.86
C ILE A 124 4.98 -5.45 -9.38
N ILE A 125 5.54 -4.83 -10.43
CA ILE A 125 6.85 -5.19 -11.00
C ILE A 125 7.82 -4.07 -10.66
N SER A 126 8.47 -4.17 -9.50
CA SER A 126 9.38 -3.13 -9.02
C SER A 126 10.75 -3.69 -8.64
N PRO A 127 11.85 -3.00 -8.99
CA PRO A 127 13.17 -3.31 -8.46
C PRO A 127 13.36 -2.80 -7.02
N THR A 128 12.42 -2.00 -6.49
CA THR A 128 12.50 -1.39 -5.17
C THR A 128 11.73 -2.21 -4.16
N TYR A 129 12.37 -2.46 -3.01
CA TYR A 129 11.74 -3.11 -1.88
C TYR A 129 12.23 -2.56 -0.54
N VAL A 130 11.45 -2.86 0.50
CA VAL A 130 11.78 -2.64 1.91
C VAL A 130 11.60 -3.94 2.68
N VAL A 131 12.27 -4.04 3.81
CA VAL A 131 12.26 -5.24 4.67
C VAL A 131 11.77 -4.83 6.04
N ARG A 132 10.76 -5.54 6.56
CA ARG A 132 10.22 -5.31 7.89
C ARG A 132 11.15 -5.87 8.95
N GLU A 133 11.50 -5.05 9.93
CA GLU A 133 12.50 -5.35 10.95
C GLU A 133 12.02 -6.45 11.91
N SER A 134 10.73 -6.51 12.18
CA SER A 134 10.16 -7.44 13.18
C SER A 134 10.16 -8.91 12.74
N ASP A 135 10.08 -9.21 11.43
CA ASP A 135 9.92 -10.57 10.92
C ASP A 135 10.53 -10.83 9.53
N ASN A 136 11.38 -9.91 9.06
CA ASN A 136 12.13 -10.02 7.81
C ASN A 136 11.27 -10.14 6.53
N ARG A 137 9.98 -9.80 6.60
CA ARG A 137 9.10 -9.80 5.42
C ARG A 137 9.48 -8.69 4.44
N VAL A 138 9.32 -8.98 3.16
CA VAL A 138 9.64 -8.05 2.08
C VAL A 138 8.37 -7.39 1.54
N ALA A 139 8.46 -6.10 1.22
CA ALA A 139 7.43 -5.42 0.44
C ALA A 139 8.01 -4.68 -0.77
N SER A 140 7.39 -4.85 -1.93
CA SER A 140 7.72 -4.09 -3.13
C SER A 140 6.97 -2.76 -3.17
N ILE A 141 7.67 -1.71 -3.60
CA ILE A 141 7.11 -0.37 -3.76
C ILE A 141 7.16 0.00 -5.24
N LEU A 142 6.02 0.33 -5.84
CA LEU A 142 5.93 0.83 -7.20
C LEU A 142 5.24 2.19 -7.21
N ILE A 143 5.89 3.17 -7.79
CA ILE A 143 5.34 4.51 -7.99
C ILE A 143 5.33 4.79 -9.48
N GLN A 144 4.15 4.99 -10.04
CA GLN A 144 3.95 5.29 -11.45
C GLN A 144 2.93 6.41 -11.59
N ASN A 145 3.34 7.52 -12.21
CA ASN A 145 2.51 8.73 -12.37
C ASN A 145 1.94 9.20 -11.03
N SER A 146 0.63 9.05 -10.83
CA SER A 146 -0.08 9.43 -9.61
C SER A 146 -0.52 8.21 -8.79
N THR A 147 0.08 7.04 -9.02
CA THR A 147 -0.25 5.80 -8.34
C THR A 147 0.92 5.33 -7.48
N PHE A 148 0.63 5.06 -6.21
CA PHE A 148 1.51 4.35 -5.28
C PHE A 148 0.96 2.95 -5.03
N SER A 149 1.77 1.93 -5.24
CA SER A 149 1.43 0.53 -4.98
C SER A 149 2.45 -0.09 -4.04
N PHE A 150 1.95 -0.82 -3.07
CA PHE A 150 2.73 -1.49 -2.04
C PHE A 150 2.24 -2.93 -1.89
N GLY A 151 3.12 -3.91 -2.08
CA GLY A 151 2.78 -5.33 -2.06
C GLY A 151 3.71 -6.11 -1.16
N VAL A 152 3.15 -6.76 -0.14
CA VAL A 152 3.91 -7.57 0.82
C VAL A 152 4.00 -9.01 0.30
N TRP A 153 5.21 -9.52 0.26
CA TRP A 153 5.50 -10.89 -0.13
C TRP A 153 5.39 -11.80 1.09
N ASP A 154 4.83 -13.00 0.89
CA ASP A 154 4.87 -14.08 1.88
C ASP A 154 6.20 -14.85 1.79
N VAL A 155 7.30 -14.08 1.80
CA VAL A 155 8.67 -14.57 1.87
C VAL A 155 9.54 -13.60 2.66
N THR A 156 10.57 -14.15 3.29
CA THR A 156 11.65 -13.39 3.91
C THR A 156 12.63 -12.86 2.87
N GLU A 157 13.45 -11.86 3.23
CA GLU A 157 14.45 -11.29 2.32
C GLU A 157 15.37 -12.37 1.69
N GLU A 158 15.82 -13.34 2.48
CA GLU A 158 16.68 -14.44 2.04
C GLU A 158 15.99 -15.35 1.01
N GLU A 159 14.74 -15.74 1.27
CA GLU A 159 13.92 -16.52 0.34
C GLU A 159 13.59 -15.73 -0.93
N THR A 160 13.46 -14.41 -0.80
CA THR A 160 13.20 -13.53 -1.94
C THR A 160 14.40 -13.53 -2.90
N PHE A 161 15.63 -13.53 -2.39
CA PHE A 161 16.84 -13.67 -3.22
C PHE A 161 16.97 -15.01 -3.93
N LEU A 162 16.33 -16.08 -3.45
CA LEU A 162 16.26 -17.39 -4.12
C LEU A 162 15.20 -17.43 -5.22
N LYS A 163 14.17 -16.57 -5.14
CA LYS A 163 13.10 -16.47 -6.14
C LYS A 163 13.43 -15.48 -7.28
N PHE A 164 14.35 -14.54 -7.06
CA PHE A 164 14.82 -13.54 -8.04
C PHE A 164 16.09 -13.91 -8.79
#